data_AF-A0A6B2CFS4-F1
#
_entry.id   AF-A0A6B2CFS4-F1
#
_cell.length_a   1.000
_cell.length_b   1.000
_cell.length_c   1.000
_cell.angle_alpha   90.00
_cell.angle_beta   90.00
_cell.angle_gamma   90.00
#
_symmetry.space_group_name_H-M   'P 1'
#
loop_
_entity.id
_entity.type
_entity.pdbx_description
1 polymer ?
#
loop_
_entity_poly.entity_id
_entity_poly.type
_entity_poly.pdbx_seq_one_letter_code
_entity_poly.pdbx_strand_id
1 'polypeptide(L)'
;MEKLKEASRSIGVQGRDVYLLVTPEFVSKSDLERMREAVRNNSGEWLILFKAEGPLRFDCEVFRIKGLSNIIGIYGEARKVLDFIQYGRTDERTQVIGVRAGLTTTWSYLVGRLPKPLNMILGEPSRLLKFSFVGATGTLVNLFVSSLIFYLKLSGAFISTIVGFEASTLWNFILHEHWTFRDLASLQPGLVLNRLVKFHLSALASLFSQLGLVYLGDIVLGYNYTASLLAGIIVGFLLNYVISRYYAWK
;
A
#
# COMPACT_ATOMS: atom_id res chain seq x y z
N MET A 1 -9.76 2.05 23.76
CA MET A 1 -10.00 1.55 25.14
C MET A 1 -11.47 1.65 25.55
N GLU A 2 -12.14 2.79 25.36
CA GLU A 2 -13.53 2.97 25.79
C GLU A 2 -14.52 1.99 25.13
N LYS A 3 -14.44 1.80 23.81
CA LYS A 3 -15.23 0.79 23.07
C LYS A 3 -14.98 -0.66 23.53
N LEU A 4 -13.73 -0.98 23.89
CA LEU A 4 -13.37 -2.29 24.45
C LEU A 4 -13.93 -2.47 25.86
N LYS A 5 -13.90 -1.41 26.69
CA LYS A 5 -14.53 -1.39 28.01
C LYS A 5 -16.05 -1.53 27.93
N GLU A 6 -16.67 -0.89 26.93
CA GLU A 6 -18.11 -0.98 26.66
C GLU A 6 -18.52 -2.38 26.21
N ALA A 7 -17.77 -2.98 25.27
CA ALA A 7 -17.98 -4.38 24.86
C ALA A 7 -17.73 -5.39 26.01
N SER A 8 -16.70 -5.16 26.82
CA SER A 8 -16.43 -5.95 28.02
C SER A 8 -17.57 -5.86 29.05
N ARG A 9 -18.19 -4.67 29.20
CA ARG A 9 -19.38 -4.46 30.04
C ARG A 9 -20.60 -5.18 29.49
N SER A 10 -20.86 -5.10 28.18
CA SER A 10 -22.03 -5.75 27.57
C SER A 10 -21.99 -7.27 27.65
N ILE A 11 -20.79 -7.86 27.75
CA ILE A 11 -20.58 -9.32 27.80
C ILE A 11 -20.39 -9.83 29.24
N GLY A 12 -20.37 -8.95 30.25
CA GLY A 12 -20.32 -9.34 31.67
C GLY A 12 -18.96 -9.86 32.15
N VAL A 13 -17.86 -9.46 31.52
CA VAL A 13 -16.49 -9.92 31.87
C VAL A 13 -15.82 -9.03 32.95
N GLN A 14 -16.59 -8.15 33.60
CA GLN A 14 -16.06 -7.23 34.61
C GLN A 14 -15.49 -8.00 35.82
N GLY A 15 -14.25 -7.67 36.21
CA GLY A 15 -13.62 -8.17 37.43
C GLY A 15 -12.77 -9.43 37.28
N ARG A 16 -12.49 -9.89 36.05
CA ARG A 16 -11.59 -11.02 35.79
C ARG A 16 -10.33 -10.57 35.02
N ASP A 17 -9.21 -11.28 35.17
CA ASP A 17 -7.94 -10.99 34.47
C ASP A 17 -8.10 -11.23 32.98
N VAL A 18 -8.07 -10.18 32.16
CA VAL A 18 -8.31 -10.26 30.73
C VAL A 18 -7.00 -10.43 29.97
N TYR A 19 -6.87 -11.47 29.16
CA TYR A 19 -5.71 -11.66 28.30
C TYR A 19 -5.98 -11.17 26.89
N LEU A 20 -5.04 -10.48 26.28
CA LEU A 20 -5.24 -9.93 24.93
C LEU A 20 -4.47 -10.76 23.90
N LEU A 21 -5.17 -11.40 22.96
CA LEU A 21 -4.56 -12.12 21.84
C LEU A 21 -4.68 -11.30 20.56
N VAL A 22 -3.69 -10.47 20.28
CA VAL A 22 -3.75 -9.58 19.13
C VAL A 22 -3.12 -10.28 17.93
N THR A 23 -3.89 -10.54 16.88
CA THR A 23 -3.33 -11.02 15.62
C THR A 23 -3.56 -9.95 14.56
N PRO A 24 -2.53 -9.53 13.83
CA PRO A 24 -2.75 -8.56 12.79
C PRO A 24 -3.40 -9.26 11.59
N GLU A 25 -4.14 -8.50 10.78
CA GLU A 25 -5.01 -8.93 9.68
C GLU A 25 -4.61 -10.28 9.05
N PHE A 26 -5.63 -11.13 8.84
CA PHE A 26 -5.57 -12.50 8.33
C PHE A 26 -5.29 -13.59 9.36
N VAL A 27 -6.32 -13.87 10.17
CA VAL A 27 -6.65 -15.28 10.37
C VAL A 27 -7.29 -15.72 9.04
N SER A 28 -6.59 -16.53 8.23
CA SER A 28 -7.20 -17.11 7.03
C SER A 28 -8.48 -17.84 7.42
N LYS A 29 -9.49 -17.98 6.52
CA LYS A 29 -10.69 -18.78 6.85
C LYS A 29 -10.29 -20.16 7.40
N SER A 30 -9.22 -20.75 6.88
CA SER A 30 -8.64 -22.00 7.40
C SER A 30 -8.05 -21.89 8.81
N ASP A 31 -7.36 -20.80 9.16
CA ASP A 31 -6.85 -20.61 10.53
C ASP A 31 -7.98 -20.33 11.52
N LEU A 32 -9.05 -19.68 11.04
CA LEU A 32 -10.23 -19.37 11.84
C LEU A 32 -11.03 -20.63 12.07
N GLU A 33 -11.15 -21.49 11.05
CA GLU A 33 -11.70 -22.83 11.16
C GLU A 33 -10.81 -23.75 12.02
N ARG A 34 -9.49 -23.69 11.92
CA ARG A 34 -8.58 -24.45 12.82
C ARG A 34 -8.70 -24.01 14.27
N MET A 35 -8.83 -22.70 14.51
CA MET A 35 -9.11 -22.16 15.84
C MET A 35 -10.50 -22.64 16.30
N ARG A 36 -11.53 -22.55 15.46
CA ARG A 36 -12.88 -23.08 15.75
C ARG A 36 -12.89 -24.58 16.01
N GLU A 37 -12.07 -25.36 15.32
CA GLU A 37 -11.99 -26.82 15.42
C GLU A 37 -11.23 -27.26 16.67
N ALA A 38 -10.09 -26.61 16.97
CA ALA A 38 -9.37 -26.77 18.23
C ALA A 38 -10.26 -26.41 19.45
N VAL A 39 -11.17 -25.45 19.26
CA VAL A 39 -12.19 -25.04 20.23
C VAL A 39 -13.32 -26.05 20.34
N ARG A 40 -13.84 -26.55 19.21
CA ARG A 40 -14.96 -27.51 19.18
C ARG A 40 -14.62 -28.82 19.87
N ASN A 41 -13.34 -29.21 19.88
CA ASN A 41 -12.86 -30.44 20.51
C ASN A 41 -12.65 -30.33 22.03
N ASN A 42 -12.88 -29.17 22.68
CA ASN A 42 -12.67 -28.96 24.11
C ASN A 42 -13.77 -28.09 24.77
N SER A 43 -14.69 -28.69 25.53
CA SER A 43 -15.92 -28.05 26.04
C SER A 43 -15.79 -27.39 27.44
N GLY A 44 -16.19 -26.11 27.60
CA GLY A 44 -16.15 -25.42 28.90
C GLY A 44 -16.68 -23.97 29.03
N GLU A 45 -15.90 -22.95 28.62
CA GLU A 45 -16.03 -21.52 29.06
C GLU A 45 -15.86 -20.52 27.88
N TRP A 46 -15.60 -19.20 28.01
CA TRP A 46 -15.77 -18.23 26.90
C TRP A 46 -14.47 -17.54 26.38
N LEU A 47 -14.33 -17.36 25.05
CA LEU A 47 -13.33 -16.55 24.32
C LEU A 47 -14.02 -15.46 23.50
N ILE A 48 -13.52 -14.22 23.53
CA ILE A 48 -14.08 -13.12 22.75
C ILE A 48 -13.07 -12.72 21.66
N LEU A 49 -13.50 -12.70 20.40
CA LEU A 49 -12.68 -12.35 19.25
C LEU A 49 -13.20 -11.05 18.60
N PHE A 50 -12.37 -10.00 18.57
CA PHE A 50 -12.69 -8.73 17.92
C PHE A 50 -12.09 -8.66 16.53
N LYS A 51 -12.94 -8.70 15.52
CA LYS A 51 -12.55 -8.45 14.15
C LYS A 51 -12.58 -6.95 13.89
N ALA A 52 -11.45 -6.30 13.59
CA ALA A 52 -11.48 -4.95 13.03
C ALA A 52 -11.49 -5.04 11.51
N GLU A 53 -12.55 -4.50 10.92
CA GLU A 53 -12.61 -4.19 9.51
C GLU A 53 -12.33 -2.68 9.35
N GLY A 54 -11.46 -2.30 8.41
CA GLY A 54 -11.19 -0.88 8.15
C GLY A 54 -12.48 -0.12 7.77
N PRO A 55 -12.59 1.20 8.00
CA PRO A 55 -11.96 2.02 9.03
C PRO A 55 -12.64 1.75 10.40
N LEU A 56 -11.93 1.05 11.28
CA LEU A 56 -12.24 0.78 12.71
C LEU A 56 -13.73 0.59 13.05
N ARG A 57 -14.40 -0.28 12.30
CA ARG A 57 -15.61 -0.95 12.78
C ARG A 57 -15.16 -2.22 13.49
N PHE A 58 -15.41 -2.26 14.80
CA PHE A 58 -15.16 -3.45 15.60
C PHE A 58 -16.41 -4.32 15.52
N ASP A 59 -16.25 -5.54 15.04
CA ASP A 59 -17.27 -6.58 15.17
C ASP A 59 -16.79 -7.62 16.19
N CYS A 60 -17.71 -8.15 16.98
CA CYS A 60 -17.41 -8.97 18.16
C CYS A 60 -18.10 -10.33 18.02
N GLU A 61 -17.31 -11.40 17.90
CA GLU A 61 -17.80 -12.78 17.93
C GLU A 61 -17.40 -13.44 19.26
N VAL A 62 -18.38 -14.03 19.96
CA VAL A 62 -18.18 -14.71 21.25
C VAL A 62 -18.21 -16.22 21.03
N PHE A 63 -17.15 -16.91 21.48
CA PHE A 63 -16.97 -18.35 21.35
C PHE A 63 -16.86 -19.01 22.73
N ARG A 64 -17.10 -20.33 22.81
CA ARG A 64 -16.99 -21.10 24.05
C ARG A 64 -15.78 -22.06 24.02
N ILE A 65 -14.70 -21.80 24.79
CA ILE A 65 -13.44 -22.54 24.93
C ILE A 65 -13.16 -22.98 26.38
N LYS A 66 -12.62 -24.18 26.58
CA LYS A 66 -12.13 -24.68 27.89
C LYS A 66 -10.69 -24.24 28.19
N GLY A 67 -10.39 -23.85 29.44
CA GLY A 67 -9.01 -23.62 29.93
C GLY A 67 -8.41 -22.25 29.63
N LEU A 68 -9.15 -21.38 28.95
CA LEU A 68 -8.80 -19.98 28.73
C LEU A 68 -9.97 -19.14 29.21
N SER A 69 -9.78 -18.41 30.30
CA SER A 69 -10.75 -17.40 30.73
C SER A 69 -10.27 -16.03 30.26
N ASN A 70 -11.23 -15.19 29.87
CA ASN A 70 -11.05 -13.76 29.66
C ASN A 70 -10.09 -13.37 28.53
N ILE A 71 -10.01 -14.11 27.43
CA ILE A 71 -9.16 -13.71 26.32
C ILE A 71 -9.94 -12.83 25.33
N ILE A 72 -9.43 -11.62 25.06
CA ILE A 72 -9.92 -10.68 24.06
C ILE A 72 -8.96 -10.74 22.87
N GLY A 73 -9.41 -11.30 21.76
CA GLY A 73 -8.67 -11.26 20.50
C GLY A 73 -8.85 -9.90 19.84
N ILE A 74 -7.80 -9.23 19.35
CA ILE A 74 -7.95 -8.04 18.49
C ILE A 74 -7.34 -8.33 17.13
N TYR A 75 -8.15 -8.23 16.09
CA TYR A 75 -7.73 -8.31 14.69
C TYR A 75 -7.80 -6.93 14.05
N GLY A 76 -6.86 -6.63 13.16
CA GLY A 76 -6.87 -5.38 12.41
C GLY A 76 -5.56 -5.11 11.70
N GLU A 77 -5.50 -3.99 10.97
CA GLU A 77 -4.31 -3.56 10.23
C GLU A 77 -3.06 -3.57 11.15
N ALA A 78 -1.97 -4.18 10.67
CA ALA A 78 -0.80 -4.50 11.49
C ALA A 78 -0.23 -3.31 12.27
N ARG A 79 -0.21 -2.14 11.63
CA ARG A 79 0.23 -0.90 12.24
C ARG A 79 -0.62 -0.49 13.44
N LYS A 80 -1.95 -0.54 13.31
CA LYS A 80 -2.90 -0.14 14.37
C LYS A 80 -2.88 -1.13 15.55
N VAL A 81 -2.73 -2.42 15.23
CA VAL A 81 -2.57 -3.50 16.20
C VAL A 81 -1.30 -3.34 17.02
N LEU A 82 -0.17 -3.03 16.40
CA LEU A 82 1.11 -2.87 17.08
C LEU A 82 1.24 -1.53 17.82
N ASP A 83 0.71 -0.44 17.27
CA ASP A 83 0.61 0.85 17.96
C ASP A 83 -0.29 0.75 19.21
N PHE A 84 -1.37 -0.04 19.15
CA PHE A 84 -2.20 -0.35 20.32
C PHE A 84 -1.39 -1.00 21.45
N ILE A 85 -0.45 -1.89 21.12
CA ILE A 85 0.41 -2.58 22.11
C ILE A 85 1.44 -1.63 22.72
N GLN A 86 2.03 -0.72 21.94
CA GLN A 86 3.05 0.21 22.46
C GLN A 86 2.45 1.32 23.35
N TYR A 87 1.26 1.81 23.04
CA TYR A 87 0.63 2.94 23.77
C TYR A 87 -0.35 2.51 24.86
N GLY A 88 -0.89 1.30 24.79
CA GLY A 88 -1.69 0.74 25.87
C GLY A 88 -0.78 0.35 27.03
N ARG A 89 -0.64 1.22 28.05
CA ARG A 89 -0.36 0.73 29.40
C ARG A 89 -1.48 -0.26 29.71
N THR A 90 -1.15 -1.54 29.64
CA THR A 90 -1.93 -2.60 30.26
C THR A 90 -2.09 -2.24 31.72
N ASP A 91 -3.32 -1.96 32.15
CA ASP A 91 -3.65 -1.95 33.58
C ASP A 91 -3.19 -3.27 34.20
N GLU A 92 -2.95 -3.32 35.51
CA GLU A 92 -2.48 -4.53 36.23
C GLU A 92 -3.31 -5.80 35.93
N ARG A 93 -4.55 -5.64 35.44
CA ARG A 93 -5.53 -6.70 35.15
C ARG A 93 -5.63 -7.12 33.68
N THR A 94 -4.84 -6.56 32.78
CA THR A 94 -4.87 -6.92 31.35
C THR A 94 -3.48 -7.34 30.88
N GLN A 95 -3.26 -8.58 30.48
CA GLN A 95 -1.93 -9.06 30.06
C GLN A 95 -1.92 -9.49 28.60
N VAL A 96 -0.87 -9.12 27.85
CA VAL A 96 -0.69 -9.53 26.44
C VAL A 96 0.05 -10.87 26.43
N ILE A 97 -0.62 -11.96 26.05
CA ILE A 97 -0.03 -13.32 26.08
C ILE A 97 0.78 -13.63 24.80
N GLY A 98 0.50 -12.96 23.68
CA GLY A 98 1.31 -13.19 22.48
C GLY A 98 0.80 -12.49 21.24
N VAL A 99 1.75 -12.12 20.39
CA VAL A 99 1.51 -11.58 19.05
C VAL A 99 2.08 -12.58 18.07
N ARG A 100 1.23 -13.30 17.34
CA ARG A 100 1.66 -14.11 16.22
C ARG A 100 1.57 -13.27 14.95
N ALA A 101 2.67 -12.61 14.59
CA ALA A 101 2.79 -11.90 13.33
C ALA A 101 3.33 -12.85 12.25
N GLY A 102 2.59 -13.02 11.15
CA GLY A 102 3.12 -13.68 9.96
C GLY A 102 4.20 -12.82 9.29
N LEU A 103 4.99 -13.42 8.40
CA LEU A 103 6.07 -12.71 7.68
C LEU A 103 5.55 -11.52 6.87
N THR A 104 4.40 -11.68 6.22
CA THR A 104 3.67 -10.63 5.48
C THR A 104 3.21 -9.49 6.39
N THR A 105 2.90 -9.82 7.63
CA THR A 105 2.40 -8.90 8.64
C THR A 105 3.52 -8.07 9.26
N THR A 106 4.64 -8.72 9.55
CA THR A 106 5.88 -8.05 9.96
C THR A 106 6.39 -7.14 8.83
N TRP A 107 6.33 -7.58 7.57
CA TRP A 107 6.65 -6.75 6.42
C TRP A 107 5.78 -5.49 6.34
N SER A 108 4.46 -5.65 6.41
CA SER A 108 3.51 -4.52 6.36
C SER A 108 3.73 -3.53 7.50
N TYR A 109 4.06 -4.01 8.69
CA TYR A 109 4.41 -3.15 9.83
C TYR A 109 5.72 -2.39 9.62
N LEU A 110 6.78 -3.09 9.21
CA LEU A 110 8.09 -2.48 8.96
C LEU A 110 8.00 -1.41 7.86
N VAL A 111 7.33 -1.73 6.76
CA VAL A 111 7.08 -0.80 5.66
C VAL A 111 6.19 0.37 6.10
N GLY A 112 5.21 0.12 6.97
CA GLY A 112 4.33 1.15 7.55
C GLY A 112 5.05 2.19 8.41
N ARG A 113 6.25 1.89 8.92
CA ARG A 113 7.11 2.82 9.67
C ARG A 113 8.02 3.67 8.78
N LEU A 114 8.18 3.32 7.51
CA LEU A 114 9.04 4.07 6.60
C LEU A 114 8.44 5.44 6.26
N PRO A 115 9.29 6.41 5.86
CA PRO A 115 8.83 7.64 5.22
C PRO A 115 7.82 7.34 4.11
N LYS A 116 6.79 8.19 3.98
CA LYS A 116 5.69 8.03 3.01
C LYS A 116 6.11 7.57 1.60
N PRO A 117 7.14 8.16 0.94
CA PRO A 117 7.52 7.71 -0.41
C PRO A 117 7.98 6.24 -0.44
N LEU A 118 8.75 5.81 0.56
CA LEU A 118 9.24 4.44 0.66
C LEU A 118 8.11 3.45 1.00
N ASN A 119 7.20 3.85 1.88
CA ASN A 119 6.02 3.05 2.20
C ASN A 119 5.15 2.81 0.95
N MET A 120 4.96 3.82 0.09
CA MET A 120 4.19 3.66 -1.15
C MET A 120 4.84 2.68 -2.14
N ILE A 121 6.17 2.70 -2.25
CA ILE A 121 6.91 1.81 -3.16
C ILE A 121 6.88 0.37 -2.65
N LEU A 122 7.14 0.17 -1.35
CA LEU A 122 7.31 -1.16 -0.76
C LEU A 122 6.00 -1.79 -0.26
N GLY A 123 4.98 -0.96 0.00
CA GLY A 123 3.70 -1.39 0.56
C GLY A 123 2.68 -1.83 -0.49
N GLU A 124 2.81 -1.35 -1.73
CA GLU A 124 1.90 -1.67 -2.84
C GLU A 124 2.63 -2.29 -4.05
N PRO A 125 3.32 -3.45 -3.90
CA PRO A 125 4.15 -4.02 -4.97
C PRO A 125 3.37 -4.37 -6.24
N SER A 126 2.09 -4.75 -6.10
CA SER A 126 1.21 -5.03 -7.24
C SER A 126 0.92 -3.79 -8.08
N ARG A 127 0.79 -2.61 -7.47
CA ARG A 127 0.62 -1.35 -8.20
C ARG A 127 1.90 -0.92 -8.87
N LEU A 128 3.03 -1.06 -8.18
CA LEU A 128 4.34 -0.75 -8.76
C LEU A 128 4.59 -1.59 -10.02
N LEU A 129 4.31 -2.90 -9.98
CA LEU A 129 4.45 -3.78 -11.14
C LEU A 129 3.52 -3.40 -12.29
N LYS A 130 2.24 -3.10 -12.01
CA LYS A 130 1.32 -2.58 -13.03
C LYS A 130 1.82 -1.26 -13.61
N PHE A 131 2.36 -0.38 -12.77
CA PHE A 131 2.88 0.92 -13.19
C PHE A 131 4.09 0.74 -14.11
N SER A 132 5.03 -0.14 -13.75
CA SER A 132 6.16 -0.53 -14.61
C SER A 132 5.71 -1.08 -15.95
N PHE A 133 4.73 -1.99 -15.94
CA PHE A 133 4.21 -2.58 -17.17
C PHE A 133 3.58 -1.54 -18.10
N VAL A 134 2.73 -0.67 -17.55
CA VAL A 134 2.14 0.44 -18.31
C VAL A 134 3.23 1.34 -18.88
N GLY A 135 4.22 1.75 -18.06
CA GLY A 135 5.34 2.57 -18.51
C GLY A 135 6.16 1.93 -19.65
N ALA A 136 6.36 0.61 -19.61
CA ALA A 136 6.99 -0.12 -20.70
C ALA A 136 6.15 -0.05 -21.99
N THR A 137 4.84 -0.24 -21.91
CA THR A 137 3.96 -0.10 -23.09
C THR A 137 3.95 1.34 -23.62
N GLY A 138 3.95 2.35 -22.75
CA GLY A 138 4.05 3.75 -23.15
C GLY A 138 5.36 4.06 -23.87
N THR A 139 6.47 3.44 -23.44
CA THR A 139 7.76 3.60 -24.13
C THR A 139 7.69 3.08 -25.56
N LEU A 140 7.02 1.94 -25.79
CA LEU A 140 6.78 1.43 -27.15
C LEU A 140 5.90 2.37 -27.99
N VAL A 141 4.85 2.94 -27.39
CA VAL A 141 3.98 3.93 -28.06
C VAL A 141 4.77 5.19 -28.42
N ASN A 142 5.61 5.70 -27.51
CA ASN A 142 6.46 6.86 -27.76
C ASN A 142 7.33 6.62 -28.99
N LEU A 143 8.11 5.54 -28.96
CA LEU A 143 9.02 5.15 -30.05
C LEU A 143 8.27 4.96 -31.37
N PHE A 144 7.11 4.29 -31.35
CA PHE A 144 6.32 4.05 -32.55
C PHE A 144 5.82 5.36 -33.16
N VAL A 145 5.16 6.21 -32.36
CA VAL A 145 4.56 7.47 -32.85
C VAL A 145 5.65 8.45 -33.30
N SER A 146 6.72 8.63 -32.52
CA SER A 146 7.81 9.53 -32.90
C SER A 146 8.50 9.06 -34.18
N SER A 147 8.76 7.76 -34.30
CA SER A 147 9.41 7.18 -35.49
C SER A 147 8.50 7.29 -36.71
N LEU A 148 7.20 7.02 -36.56
CA LEU A 148 6.24 7.11 -37.64
C LEU A 148 6.21 8.52 -38.24
N ILE A 149 6.08 9.55 -37.40
CA ILE A 149 6.04 10.96 -37.85
C ILE A 149 7.35 11.36 -38.52
N PHE A 150 8.48 10.96 -37.93
CA PHE A 150 9.81 11.29 -38.44
C PHE A 150 10.10 10.60 -39.79
N TYR A 151 9.92 9.28 -39.88
CA TYR A 151 10.25 8.51 -41.10
C TYR A 151 9.28 8.76 -42.25
N LEU A 152 8.02 9.11 -41.95
CA LEU A 152 7.07 9.58 -42.97
C LEU A 152 7.32 11.04 -43.40
N LYS A 153 8.35 11.70 -42.85
CA LYS A 153 8.70 13.10 -43.14
C LYS A 153 7.54 14.08 -42.89
N LEU A 154 6.65 13.75 -41.95
CA LEU A 154 5.53 14.63 -41.58
C LEU A 154 6.01 15.81 -40.75
N SER A 155 7.14 15.67 -40.04
CA SER A 155 7.78 16.75 -39.28
C SER A 155 9.26 16.46 -38.99
N GLY A 156 9.96 17.44 -38.41
CA GLY A 156 11.35 17.29 -37.94
C GLY A 156 11.45 16.52 -36.62
N ALA A 157 12.66 16.03 -36.32
CA ALA A 157 12.93 15.18 -35.14
C ALA A 157 12.37 15.75 -33.83
N PHE A 158 12.54 17.06 -33.60
CA PHE A 158 12.07 17.72 -32.38
C PHE A 158 10.55 17.61 -32.18
N ILE A 159 9.77 17.94 -33.23
CA ILE A 159 8.31 17.87 -33.16
C ILE A 159 7.86 16.41 -33.06
N SER A 160 8.49 15.49 -33.80
CA SER A 160 8.19 14.06 -33.71
C SER A 160 8.40 13.51 -32.30
N THR A 161 9.46 13.92 -31.60
CA THR A 161 9.70 13.54 -30.20
C THR A 161 8.64 14.09 -29.25
N ILE A 162 8.23 15.35 -29.41
CA ILE A 162 7.15 15.94 -28.58
C ILE A 162 5.85 15.18 -28.77
N VAL A 163 5.45 14.92 -30.02
CA VAL A 163 4.19 14.21 -30.30
C VAL A 163 4.23 12.76 -29.79
N GLY A 164 5.38 12.08 -29.91
CA GLY A 164 5.56 10.75 -29.32
C GLY A 164 5.45 10.76 -27.79
N PHE A 165 6.07 11.74 -27.13
CA PHE A 165 5.98 11.92 -25.69
C PHE A 165 4.53 12.16 -25.23
N GLU A 166 3.80 13.06 -25.88
CA GLU A 166 2.39 13.32 -25.58
C GLU A 166 1.51 12.07 -25.80
N ALA A 167 1.66 11.39 -26.93
CA ALA A 167 0.91 10.16 -27.22
C ALA A 167 1.17 9.07 -26.16
N SER A 168 2.42 8.89 -25.76
CA SER A 168 2.77 7.92 -24.71
C SER A 168 2.26 8.32 -23.32
N THR A 169 2.24 9.61 -23.01
CA THR A 169 1.74 10.12 -21.73
C THR A 169 0.23 9.93 -21.63
N LEU A 170 -0.51 10.21 -22.70
CA LEU A 170 -1.95 9.93 -22.79
C LEU A 170 -2.24 8.42 -22.70
N TRP A 171 -1.47 7.59 -23.42
CA TRP A 171 -1.58 6.13 -23.34
C TRP A 171 -1.41 5.61 -21.91
N ASN A 172 -0.34 6.05 -21.25
CA ASN A 172 -0.07 5.68 -19.86
C ASN A 172 -1.17 6.16 -18.92
N PHE A 173 -1.63 7.40 -19.08
CA PHE A 173 -2.71 7.94 -18.26
C PHE A 173 -3.97 7.10 -18.36
N ILE A 174 -4.40 6.74 -19.58
CA ILE A 174 -5.61 5.93 -19.80
C ILE A 174 -5.48 4.59 -19.08
N LEU A 175 -4.34 3.89 -19.21
CA LEU A 175 -4.13 2.61 -18.54
C LEU A 175 -4.04 2.76 -17.01
N HIS A 176 -3.41 3.82 -16.50
CA HIS A 176 -3.37 4.08 -15.07
C HIS A 176 -4.76 4.37 -14.50
N GLU A 177 -5.56 5.16 -15.20
CA GLU A 177 -6.94 5.52 -14.82
C GLU A 177 -7.85 4.30 -14.77
N HIS A 178 -7.74 3.38 -15.75
CA HIS A 178 -8.66 2.25 -15.89
C HIS A 178 -8.14 0.95 -15.25
N TRP A 179 -6.85 0.84 -14.91
CA TRP A 179 -6.27 -0.42 -14.43
C TRP A 179 -5.34 -0.30 -13.22
N THR A 180 -4.36 0.61 -13.22
CA THR A 180 -3.39 0.72 -12.11
C THR A 180 -4.00 1.34 -10.85
N PHE A 181 -4.79 2.40 -11.03
CA PHE A 181 -5.40 3.19 -9.97
C PHE A 181 -6.92 3.25 -10.11
N ARG A 182 -7.53 2.26 -10.79
CA ARG A 182 -8.98 2.20 -11.05
C ARG A 182 -9.81 2.41 -9.79
N ASP A 183 -9.42 1.76 -8.70
CA ASP A 183 -10.07 1.82 -7.40
C ASP A 183 -9.98 3.19 -6.74
N LEU A 184 -8.94 3.97 -7.02
CA LEU A 184 -8.78 5.35 -6.55
C LEU A 184 -9.51 6.33 -7.48
N ALA A 185 -9.46 6.09 -8.78
CA ALA A 185 -10.18 6.87 -9.78
C ALA A 185 -11.69 6.78 -9.60
N SER A 186 -12.22 5.59 -9.25
CA SER A 186 -13.65 5.37 -9.03
C SER A 186 -14.21 6.11 -7.81
N LEU A 187 -13.35 6.51 -6.85
CA LEU A 187 -13.77 7.35 -5.72
C LEU A 187 -14.05 8.80 -6.13
N GLN A 188 -13.50 9.26 -7.26
CA GLN A 188 -13.59 10.65 -7.72
C GLN A 188 -13.79 10.73 -9.24
N PRO A 189 -14.89 10.20 -9.80
CA PRO A 189 -15.07 10.07 -11.25
C PRO A 189 -15.09 11.40 -12.01
N GLY A 190 -15.49 12.51 -11.38
CA GLY A 190 -15.53 13.84 -12.01
C GLY A 190 -14.19 14.56 -12.17
N LEU A 191 -13.08 13.98 -11.68
CA LEU A 191 -11.77 14.65 -11.64
C LEU A 191 -10.75 14.14 -12.65
N VAL A 192 -11.19 13.47 -13.73
CA VAL A 192 -10.29 12.88 -14.75
C VAL A 192 -9.31 13.91 -15.32
N LEU A 193 -9.79 15.08 -15.75
CA LEU A 193 -8.93 16.13 -16.32
C LEU A 193 -7.90 16.66 -15.31
N ASN A 194 -8.30 16.81 -14.05
CA ASN A 194 -7.39 17.20 -12.98
C ASN A 194 -6.29 16.13 -12.78
N ARG A 195 -6.65 14.85 -12.79
CA ARG A 195 -5.67 13.76 -12.72
C ARG A 195 -4.74 13.74 -13.92
N LEU A 196 -5.26 14.03 -15.11
CA LEU A 196 -4.46 14.13 -16.34
C LEU A 196 -3.38 15.20 -16.20
N VAL A 197 -3.75 16.42 -15.79
CA VAL A 197 -2.79 17.51 -15.59
C VAL A 197 -1.75 17.15 -14.54
N LYS A 198 -2.17 16.57 -13.41
CA LYS A 198 -1.25 16.15 -12.35
C LYS A 198 -0.31 15.03 -12.80
N PHE A 199 -0.78 14.12 -13.65
CA PHE A 199 0.05 13.07 -14.23
C PHE A 199 1.10 13.65 -15.20
N HIS A 200 0.76 14.65 -16.01
CA HIS A 200 1.74 15.36 -16.83
C HIS A 200 2.82 16.03 -15.97
N LEU A 201 2.43 16.70 -14.88
CA LEU A 201 3.40 17.29 -13.94
C LEU A 201 4.32 16.23 -13.32
N SER A 202 3.77 15.05 -13.01
CA SER A 202 4.55 13.90 -12.52
C SER A 202 5.55 13.39 -13.56
N ALA A 203 5.12 13.25 -14.82
CA ALA A 203 5.97 12.83 -15.93
C ALA A 203 7.10 13.84 -16.20
N LEU A 204 6.80 15.14 -16.15
CA LEU A 204 7.80 16.20 -16.29
C LEU A 204 8.80 16.21 -15.13
N ALA A 205 8.32 16.07 -13.88
CA ALA A 205 9.20 15.97 -12.72
C ALA A 205 10.16 14.78 -12.84
N SER A 206 9.66 13.64 -13.30
CA SER A 206 10.47 12.46 -13.63
C SER A 206 11.54 12.78 -14.67
N LEU A 207 11.17 13.40 -15.79
CA LEU A 207 12.11 13.78 -16.84
C LEU A 207 13.22 14.70 -16.31
N PHE A 208 12.86 15.76 -15.58
CA PHE A 208 13.84 16.68 -15.02
C PHE A 208 14.74 16.02 -13.98
N SER A 209 14.21 15.10 -13.16
CA SER A 209 15.03 14.36 -12.20
C SER A 209 16.04 13.44 -12.87
N GLN A 210 15.65 12.78 -13.98
CA GLN A 210 16.55 11.96 -14.78
C GLN A 210 17.65 12.81 -15.41
N LEU A 211 17.29 13.94 -16.05
CA LEU A 211 18.26 14.86 -16.65
C LEU A 211 19.23 15.42 -15.60
N GLY A 212 18.71 15.81 -14.44
CA GLY A 212 19.51 16.28 -13.32
C GLY A 212 20.50 15.23 -12.82
N LEU A 213 20.07 13.97 -12.69
CA LEU A 213 20.95 12.88 -12.26
C LEU A 213 22.00 12.52 -13.30
N VAL A 214 21.65 12.53 -14.59
CA VAL A 214 22.63 12.34 -15.66
C VAL A 214 23.68 13.45 -15.61
N TYR A 215 23.25 14.70 -15.53
CA TYR A 215 24.16 15.85 -15.44
C TYR A 215 25.05 15.80 -14.21
N LEU A 216 24.48 15.56 -13.03
CA LEU A 216 25.25 15.47 -11.78
C LEU A 216 26.21 14.28 -11.81
N GLY A 217 25.75 13.11 -12.25
CA GLY A 217 26.57 11.91 -12.27
C GLY A 217 27.70 11.97 -13.28
N ASP A 218 27.38 12.28 -14.54
CA ASP A 218 28.35 12.25 -15.65
C ASP A 218 29.25 13.49 -15.68
N ILE A 219 28.65 14.69 -15.61
CA ILE A 219 29.40 15.94 -15.81
C ILE A 219 30.03 16.44 -14.50
N VAL A 220 29.30 16.39 -13.39
CA VAL A 220 29.79 16.99 -12.12
C VAL A 220 30.65 16.01 -11.33
N LEU A 221 30.25 14.75 -11.21
CA LEU A 221 30.92 13.74 -10.40
C LEU A 221 31.88 12.85 -11.20
N GLY A 222 31.81 12.86 -12.54
CA GLY A 222 32.67 12.07 -13.42
C GLY A 222 32.38 10.57 -13.43
N TYR A 223 31.17 10.15 -13.03
CA TYR A 223 30.72 8.77 -13.21
C TYR A 223 30.45 8.46 -14.68
N ASN A 224 30.45 7.18 -15.05
CA ASN A 224 30.15 6.79 -16.42
C ASN A 224 28.69 7.18 -16.81
N TYR A 225 28.53 7.82 -17.96
CA TYR A 225 27.23 8.15 -18.57
C TYR A 225 26.16 7.06 -18.43
N THR A 226 26.51 5.80 -18.70
CA THR A 226 25.56 4.67 -18.65
C THR A 226 25.05 4.44 -17.23
N ALA A 227 25.93 4.52 -16.23
CA ALA A 227 25.54 4.37 -14.83
C ALA A 227 24.66 5.54 -14.38
N SER A 228 25.04 6.77 -14.75
CA SER A 228 24.26 7.98 -14.46
C SER A 228 22.88 7.94 -15.13
N LEU A 229 22.80 7.45 -16.37
CA LEU A 229 21.55 7.27 -17.11
C LEU A 229 20.65 6.21 -16.46
N LEU A 230 21.20 5.05 -16.09
CA LEU A 230 20.44 4.00 -15.41
C LEU A 230 19.90 4.49 -14.05
N ALA A 231 20.72 5.19 -13.27
CA ALA A 231 20.29 5.80 -12.02
C ALA A 231 19.17 6.84 -12.25
N GLY A 232 19.33 7.70 -13.27
CA GLY A 232 18.33 8.67 -13.66
C GLY A 232 17.00 8.05 -14.07
N ILE A 233 17.02 6.97 -14.86
CA ILE A 233 15.81 6.24 -15.27
C ILE A 233 15.11 5.65 -14.05
N ILE A 234 15.84 5.01 -13.15
CA ILE A 234 15.27 4.38 -11.94
C ILE A 234 14.65 5.44 -11.03
N VAL A 235 15.39 6.51 -10.73
CA VAL A 235 14.90 7.56 -9.82
C VAL A 235 13.74 8.33 -10.44
N GLY A 236 13.81 8.68 -11.72
CA GLY A 236 12.71 9.32 -12.45
C GLY A 236 11.46 8.45 -12.42
N PHE A 237 11.60 7.16 -12.70
CA PHE A 237 10.49 6.21 -12.63
C PHE A 237 9.86 6.15 -11.22
N LEU A 238 10.67 6.03 -10.17
CA LEU A 238 10.17 5.97 -8.79
C LEU A 238 9.50 7.28 -8.36
N LEU A 239 10.06 8.42 -8.75
CA LEU A 239 9.44 9.74 -8.52
C LEU A 239 8.11 9.85 -9.25
N ASN A 240 8.05 9.41 -10.52
CA ASN A 240 6.81 9.42 -11.27
C ASN A 240 5.72 8.59 -10.57
N TYR A 241 6.07 7.39 -10.09
CA TYR A 241 5.16 6.52 -9.36
C TYR A 241 4.66 7.18 -8.07
N VAL A 242 5.59 7.68 -7.24
CA VAL A 242 5.25 8.29 -5.94
C VAL A 242 4.39 9.54 -6.12
N ILE A 243 4.77 10.44 -7.03
CA ILE A 243 3.99 11.67 -7.29
C ILE A 243 2.63 11.30 -7.87
N SER A 244 2.55 10.37 -8.82
CA SER A 244 1.27 9.91 -9.38
C SER A 244 0.36 9.34 -8.30
N ARG A 245 0.86 8.43 -7.47
CA ARG A 245 0.08 7.78 -6.40
C ARG A 245 -0.28 8.71 -5.24
N TYR A 246 0.52 9.75 -4.97
CA TYR A 246 0.23 10.68 -3.86
C TYR A 246 -0.58 11.91 -4.28
N TYR A 247 -0.35 12.39 -5.50
CA TYR A 247 -0.87 13.68 -5.96
C TYR A 247 -2.01 13.52 -6.97
N ALA A 248 -1.82 12.66 -7.97
CA ALA A 248 -2.79 12.45 -9.04
C ALA A 248 -3.94 11.52 -8.60
N TRP A 249 -3.64 10.34 -8.04
CA TRP A 249 -4.64 9.39 -7.55
C TRP A 249 -4.52 9.19 -6.04
N LYS A 250 -5.33 9.92 -5.26
CA LYS A 250 -5.32 9.86 -3.79
C LYS A 250 -6.16 8.71 -3.26
#